data_AF-A0A3A8ZM32-F1
#
_entry.id   AF-A0A3A8ZM32-F1
#
_cell.length_a   1.000
_cell.length_b   1.000
_cell.length_c   1.000
_cell.angle_alpha   90.00
_cell.angle_beta   90.00
_cell.angle_gamma   90.00
#
_symmetry.space_group_name_H-M   'P 1'
#
loop_
_entity.id
_entity.type
_entity.pdbx_description
1 polymer ?
#
loop_
_entity_poly.entity_id
_entity_poly.type
_entity_poly.pdbx_seq_one_letter_code
_entity_poly.pdbx_strand_id
1 'polypeptide(L)'
;MGKGDYMAKLVCHAEKYKKGSVPSIERHNERKNRNYSNEEIDPSRTQLNYDLIPRESDGYYHSVMNLVNARDDPSGKKLRKDAVVLCEFIISSSNKFFENLSAKEQRRFFEEASRYLQNFFGKEHCIYATVHNDEHTPHMHFGFVPLTAGNRLCAKEVIDRSVLLRLQAEMPKILQGKGFQIERGEGGSAAVHKSVKTYKADMEKEKTALAVSIQKEKQELSQIAFAKAEIKSVEQIPTGKSMFGGKITVNEKDYKKVTSLAKK
;
A
#
# COMPACT_ATOMS: atom_id res chain seq x y z
N MET A 1 -4.20 12.91 26.19
CA MET A 1 -3.26 13.00 25.06
C MET A 1 -4.07 12.96 23.78
N GLY A 2 -4.13 14.08 23.04
CA GLY A 2 -4.91 14.17 21.81
C GLY A 2 -4.41 13.16 20.78
N LYS A 3 -5.32 12.37 20.20
CA LYS A 3 -5.02 11.62 18.98
C LYS A 3 -4.65 12.66 17.93
N GLY A 4 -3.38 12.75 17.55
CA GLY A 4 -3.02 13.47 16.32
C GLY A 4 -3.82 12.85 15.18
N ASP A 5 -4.53 13.66 14.41
CA ASP A 5 -5.34 13.20 13.29
C ASP A 5 -4.45 12.41 12.32
N TYR A 6 -4.66 11.10 12.25
CA TYR A 6 -3.94 10.23 11.34
C TYR A 6 -4.35 10.59 9.91
N MET A 7 -3.41 11.16 9.15
CA MET A 7 -3.55 11.36 7.71
C MET A 7 -2.88 10.20 6.97
N ALA A 8 -3.62 9.55 6.07
CA ALA A 8 -3.08 8.48 5.25
C ALA A 8 -2.35 9.06 4.03
N LYS A 9 -1.32 8.37 3.50
CA LYS A 9 -0.64 8.81 2.29
C LYS A 9 -1.41 8.36 1.05
N LEU A 10 -1.60 9.26 0.08
CA LEU A 10 -2.10 8.92 -1.24
C LEU A 10 -1.09 8.05 -1.99
N VAL A 11 -1.57 6.94 -2.54
CA VAL A 11 -0.88 6.18 -3.59
C VAL A 11 -1.40 6.64 -4.93
N CYS A 12 -0.50 7.21 -5.75
CA CYS A 12 -0.78 7.62 -7.12
C CYS A 12 0.47 7.30 -7.96
N HIS A 13 0.43 6.19 -8.68
CA HIS A 13 1.58 5.68 -9.43
C HIS A 13 1.21 5.46 -10.90
N ALA A 14 2.08 5.87 -11.82
CA ALA A 14 1.84 5.77 -13.25
C ALA A 14 2.74 4.71 -13.90
N GLU A 15 2.16 3.87 -14.75
CA GLU A 15 2.87 2.96 -15.64
C GLU A 15 2.54 3.24 -17.12
N LYS A 16 3.48 2.88 -18.01
CA LYS A 16 3.40 3.15 -19.45
C LYS A 16 3.43 1.83 -20.22
N TYR A 17 2.46 1.64 -21.11
CA TYR A 17 2.27 0.38 -21.81
C TYR A 17 2.28 0.53 -23.33
N LYS A 18 2.85 -0.51 -23.96
CA LYS A 18 2.84 -0.69 -25.41
C LYS A 18 1.59 -1.45 -25.84
N LYS A 19 1.25 -1.40 -27.13
CA LYS A 19 0.04 -2.03 -27.69
C LYS A 19 -0.12 -3.51 -27.34
N GLY A 20 0.98 -4.27 -27.25
CA GLY A 20 0.95 -5.70 -26.95
C GLY A 20 0.52 -6.02 -25.51
N SER A 21 0.64 -5.07 -24.60
CA SER A 21 0.28 -5.24 -23.18
C SER A 21 -1.22 -5.04 -22.94
N VAL A 22 -1.90 -4.24 -23.76
CA VAL A 22 -3.30 -3.81 -23.54
C VAL A 22 -4.26 -4.99 -23.36
N PRO A 23 -4.22 -6.07 -24.16
CA PRO A 23 -5.12 -7.20 -23.94
C PRO A 23 -4.88 -7.92 -22.60
N SER A 24 -3.65 -7.94 -22.11
CA SER A 24 -3.34 -8.56 -20.81
C SER A 24 -3.85 -7.71 -19.64
N ILE A 25 -3.74 -6.38 -19.77
CA ILE A 25 -4.27 -5.42 -18.80
C ILE A 25 -5.78 -5.55 -18.72
N GLU A 26 -6.46 -5.56 -19.87
CA GLU A 26 -7.91 -5.76 -19.91
C GLU A 26 -8.33 -7.06 -19.22
N ARG A 27 -7.66 -8.18 -19.52
CA ARG A 27 -8.01 -9.45 -18.85
C ARG A 27 -7.77 -9.42 -17.35
N HIS A 28 -6.82 -8.62 -16.86
CA HIS A 28 -6.58 -8.46 -15.43
C HIS A 28 -7.64 -7.58 -14.77
N ASN A 29 -7.90 -6.40 -15.33
CA ASN A 29 -8.83 -5.40 -14.78
C ASN A 29 -10.28 -5.92 -14.84
N GLU A 30 -10.66 -6.51 -15.97
CA GLU A 30 -12.01 -7.04 -16.19
C GLU A 30 -12.20 -8.47 -15.67
N ARG A 31 -11.22 -8.99 -14.94
CA ARG A 31 -11.22 -10.35 -14.38
C ARG A 31 -11.55 -11.46 -15.40
N LYS A 32 -11.00 -11.37 -16.61
CA LYS A 32 -11.20 -12.35 -17.72
C LYS A 32 -10.16 -13.48 -17.79
N ASN A 33 -9.16 -13.52 -16.91
CA ASN A 33 -8.20 -14.63 -16.87
C ASN A 33 -8.80 -15.86 -16.16
N ARG A 34 -8.40 -17.06 -16.60
CA ARG A 34 -8.75 -18.32 -15.91
C ARG A 34 -8.00 -18.47 -14.59
N ASN A 35 -6.73 -18.09 -14.58
CA ASN A 35 -5.83 -18.17 -13.43
C ASN A 35 -5.16 -16.81 -13.24
N TYR A 36 -4.97 -16.39 -11.99
CA TYR A 36 -4.21 -15.20 -11.64
C TYR A 36 -2.95 -15.60 -10.89
N SER A 37 -1.83 -14.94 -11.19
CA SER A 37 -0.61 -15.09 -10.39
C SER A 37 -0.72 -14.40 -9.02
N ASN A 38 -1.71 -13.52 -8.84
CA ASN A 38 -2.00 -12.92 -7.55
C ASN A 38 -2.95 -13.83 -6.76
N GLU A 39 -2.42 -14.52 -5.76
CA GLU A 39 -3.19 -15.39 -4.86
C GLU A 39 -4.12 -14.63 -3.91
N GLU A 40 -4.00 -13.29 -3.85
CA GLU A 40 -4.86 -12.43 -3.00
C GLU A 40 -6.19 -12.05 -3.66
N ILE A 41 -6.39 -12.37 -4.93
CA ILE A 41 -7.70 -12.16 -5.56
C ILE A 41 -8.67 -13.15 -4.91
N ASP A 42 -9.69 -12.61 -4.25
CA ASP A 42 -10.81 -13.35 -3.69
C ASP A 42 -11.98 -13.37 -4.69
N PRO A 43 -12.21 -14.48 -5.42
CA PRO A 43 -13.26 -14.53 -6.44
C PRO A 43 -14.66 -14.29 -5.88
N SER A 44 -14.87 -14.55 -4.58
CA SER A 44 -16.15 -14.31 -3.92
C SER A 44 -16.45 -12.82 -3.70
N ARG A 45 -15.47 -11.95 -3.90
CA ARG A 45 -15.59 -10.49 -3.78
C ARG A 45 -15.55 -9.79 -5.14
N THR A 46 -15.29 -10.50 -6.24
CA THR A 46 -15.18 -9.89 -7.58
C THR A 46 -16.42 -9.10 -7.98
N GLN A 47 -17.64 -9.51 -7.55
CA GLN A 47 -18.86 -8.72 -7.83
C GLN A 47 -18.90 -7.36 -7.11
N LEU A 48 -17.98 -7.07 -6.19
CA LEU A 48 -17.82 -5.77 -5.53
C LEU A 48 -16.94 -4.81 -6.35
N ASN A 49 -16.28 -5.29 -7.41
CA ASN A 49 -15.55 -4.44 -8.34
C ASN A 49 -16.53 -3.63 -9.18
N TYR A 50 -16.13 -2.45 -9.63
CA TYR A 50 -16.98 -1.59 -10.45
C TYR A 50 -16.18 -0.64 -11.33
N ASP A 51 -16.80 -0.21 -12.42
CA ASP A 51 -16.25 0.79 -13.33
C ASP A 51 -16.81 2.18 -13.04
N LEU A 52 -15.97 3.19 -13.19
CA LEU A 52 -16.31 4.61 -13.05
C LEU A 52 -16.33 5.36 -14.38
N ILE A 53 -15.84 4.73 -15.45
CA ILE A 53 -15.96 5.19 -16.83
C ILE A 53 -16.82 4.15 -17.56
N PRO A 54 -17.91 4.55 -18.24
CA PRO A 54 -18.71 3.63 -19.03
C PRO A 54 -17.85 2.91 -20.06
N ARG A 55 -18.04 1.59 -20.18
CA ARG A 55 -17.30 0.77 -21.13
C ARG A 55 -17.89 0.92 -22.52
N GLU A 56 -17.02 1.13 -23.50
CA GLU A 56 -17.33 0.89 -24.91
C GLU A 56 -17.39 -0.63 -25.16
N SER A 57 -18.26 -1.08 -26.06
CA SER A 57 -18.51 -2.52 -26.31
C SER A 57 -17.31 -3.29 -26.86
N ASP A 58 -16.33 -2.59 -27.43
CA ASP A 58 -15.28 -3.19 -28.25
C ASP A 58 -14.03 -3.60 -27.45
N GLY A 59 -14.02 -3.34 -26.13
CA GLY A 59 -12.90 -3.66 -25.23
C GLY A 59 -11.76 -2.63 -25.27
N TYR A 60 -10.75 -2.82 -24.41
CA TYR A 60 -9.71 -1.80 -24.19
C TYR A 60 -8.81 -1.66 -25.42
N TYR A 61 -8.44 -2.77 -26.05
CA TYR A 61 -7.54 -2.73 -27.21
C TYR A 61 -8.15 -1.92 -28.36
N HIS A 62 -9.41 -2.17 -28.71
CA HIS A 62 -10.08 -1.42 -29.77
C HIS A 62 -10.23 0.05 -29.40
N SER A 63 -10.69 0.35 -28.17
CA SER A 63 -10.86 1.74 -27.70
C SER A 63 -9.53 2.53 -27.75
N VAL A 64 -8.44 1.94 -27.28
CA VAL A 64 -7.09 2.53 -27.36
C VAL A 64 -6.68 2.74 -28.83
N MET A 65 -6.84 1.71 -29.67
CA MET A 65 -6.40 1.80 -31.06
C MET A 65 -7.25 2.76 -31.89
N ASN A 66 -8.53 2.95 -31.57
CA ASN A 66 -9.39 3.93 -32.21
C ASN A 66 -8.83 5.35 -32.01
N LEU A 67 -8.52 5.73 -30.76
CA LEU A 67 -7.90 7.03 -30.46
C LEU A 67 -6.51 7.15 -31.08
N VAL A 68 -5.69 6.10 -31.00
CA VAL A 68 -4.34 6.12 -31.59
C VAL A 68 -4.41 6.27 -33.11
N ASN A 69 -5.37 5.64 -33.79
CA ASN A 69 -5.50 5.73 -35.25
C ASN A 69 -6.09 7.09 -35.69
N ALA A 70 -6.89 7.74 -34.84
CA ALA A 70 -7.42 9.08 -35.06
C ALA A 70 -6.45 10.23 -34.67
N ARG A 71 -5.25 9.89 -34.20
CA ARG A 71 -4.21 10.87 -33.82
C ARG A 71 -3.76 11.71 -35.02
N ASP A 72 -3.27 12.91 -34.74
CA ASP A 72 -2.49 13.68 -35.69
C ASP A 72 -1.12 13.01 -35.94
N ASP A 73 -0.81 12.77 -37.20
CA ASP A 73 0.46 12.18 -37.66
C ASP A 73 0.96 12.91 -38.92
N PRO A 74 1.55 14.10 -38.75
CA PRO A 74 2.04 14.89 -39.88
C PRO A 74 3.18 14.19 -40.62
N SER A 75 3.81 13.18 -40.02
CA SER A 75 4.86 12.40 -40.66
C SER A 75 4.33 11.34 -41.62
N GLY A 76 3.04 10.98 -41.52
CA GLY A 76 2.41 9.88 -42.28
C GLY A 76 3.03 8.50 -42.00
N LYS A 77 3.90 8.38 -40.99
CA LYS A 77 4.63 7.15 -40.71
C LYS A 77 3.77 6.17 -39.92
N LYS A 78 4.06 4.88 -40.09
CA LYS A 78 3.44 3.86 -39.26
C LYS A 78 3.79 4.07 -37.78
N LEU A 79 2.83 3.80 -36.89
CA LEU A 79 3.04 3.76 -35.45
C LEU A 79 4.26 2.88 -35.09
N ARG A 80 5.23 3.46 -34.39
CA ARG A 80 6.42 2.74 -33.92
C ARG A 80 6.05 1.56 -33.03
N LYS A 81 6.77 0.45 -33.16
CA LYS A 81 6.48 -0.81 -32.44
C LYS A 81 6.53 -0.68 -30.92
N ASP A 82 7.33 0.25 -30.43
CA ASP A 82 7.57 0.54 -29.02
C ASP A 82 6.86 1.82 -28.55
N ALA A 83 5.88 2.31 -29.32
CA ALA A 83 5.03 3.41 -28.89
C ALA A 83 4.31 3.05 -27.60
N VAL A 84 4.33 3.97 -26.65
CA VAL A 84 3.43 3.94 -25.50
C VAL A 84 2.07 4.38 -25.99
N VAL A 85 1.09 3.48 -25.95
CA VAL A 85 -0.28 3.71 -26.41
C VAL A 85 -1.26 3.86 -25.26
N LEU A 86 -0.86 3.46 -24.05
CA LEU A 86 -1.69 3.48 -22.86
C LEU A 86 -0.81 3.89 -21.67
N CYS A 87 -1.34 4.77 -20.84
CA CYS A 87 -0.81 5.05 -19.51
C CYS A 87 -1.86 4.67 -18.47
N GLU A 88 -1.45 3.98 -17.42
CA GLU A 88 -2.34 3.60 -16.32
C GLU A 88 -1.85 4.23 -15.03
N PHE A 89 -2.78 4.79 -14.25
CA PHE A 89 -2.55 5.18 -12.87
C PHE A 89 -3.17 4.16 -11.92
N ILE A 90 -2.40 3.75 -10.91
CA ILE A 90 -2.90 3.07 -9.72
C ILE A 90 -3.18 4.13 -8.66
N ILE A 91 -4.45 4.22 -8.25
CA ILE A 91 -4.90 5.10 -7.16
C ILE A 91 -5.34 4.26 -5.97
N SER A 92 -4.76 4.52 -4.80
CA SER A 92 -5.08 3.79 -3.57
C SER A 92 -4.60 4.57 -2.33
N SER A 93 -4.64 3.92 -1.17
CA SER A 93 -4.14 4.38 0.13
C SER A 93 -3.87 3.15 1.01
N SER A 94 -3.61 3.34 2.30
CA SER A 94 -3.44 2.22 3.25
C SER A 94 -4.77 1.49 3.52
N ASN A 95 -4.71 0.22 3.94
CA ASN A 95 -5.90 -0.51 4.40
C ASN A 95 -6.61 0.22 5.54
N LYS A 96 -5.83 0.72 6.51
CA LYS A 96 -6.35 1.52 7.62
C LYS A 96 -7.15 2.74 7.15
N PHE A 97 -6.78 3.36 6.03
CA PHE A 97 -7.58 4.45 5.45
C PHE A 97 -8.95 3.96 5.00
N PHE A 98 -9.00 2.90 4.20
CA PHE A 98 -10.26 2.38 3.66
C PHE A 98 -11.14 1.73 4.71
N GLU A 99 -10.57 1.06 5.72
CA GLU A 99 -11.30 0.48 6.86
C GLU A 99 -12.05 1.55 7.67
N ASN A 100 -11.57 2.80 7.67
CA ASN A 100 -12.24 3.92 8.32
C ASN A 100 -13.33 4.57 7.44
N LEU A 101 -13.52 4.10 6.21
CA LEU A 101 -14.52 4.61 5.27
C LEU A 101 -15.62 3.58 5.03
N SER A 102 -16.87 4.04 5.03
CA SER A 102 -17.98 3.21 4.54
C SER A 102 -17.80 2.89 3.05
N ALA A 103 -18.41 1.82 2.55
CA ALA A 103 -18.35 1.46 1.12
C ALA A 103 -18.78 2.62 0.19
N LYS A 104 -19.77 3.41 0.62
CA LYS A 104 -20.22 4.62 -0.10
C LYS A 104 -19.10 5.67 -0.18
N GLU A 105 -18.39 5.90 0.92
CA GLU A 105 -17.30 6.87 0.99
C GLU A 105 -16.05 6.40 0.24
N GLN A 106 -15.77 5.09 0.26
CA GLN A 106 -14.72 4.50 -0.59
C GLN A 106 -15.04 4.71 -2.07
N ARG A 107 -16.30 4.49 -2.49
CA ARG A 107 -16.73 4.78 -3.86
C ARG A 107 -16.58 6.26 -4.19
N ARG A 108 -17.00 7.16 -3.30
CA ARG A 108 -16.82 8.61 -3.49
C ARG A 108 -15.34 8.99 -3.63
N PHE A 109 -14.45 8.36 -2.88
CA PHE A 109 -13.01 8.59 -3.00
C PHE A 109 -12.50 8.32 -4.42
N PHE A 110 -12.84 7.15 -4.97
CA PHE A 110 -12.42 6.79 -6.33
C PHE A 110 -13.14 7.63 -7.40
N GLU A 111 -14.39 8.02 -7.20
CA GLU A 111 -15.11 8.94 -8.09
C GLU A 111 -14.45 10.32 -8.18
N GLU A 112 -14.07 10.90 -7.03
CA GLU A 112 -13.37 12.20 -6.99
C GLU A 112 -11.98 12.11 -7.64
N ALA A 113 -11.24 11.03 -7.38
CA ALA A 113 -9.94 10.80 -8.01
C ALA A 113 -10.07 10.61 -9.54
N SER A 114 -11.02 9.78 -9.98
CA SER A 114 -11.29 9.53 -11.39
C SER A 114 -11.72 10.82 -12.10
N ARG A 115 -12.61 11.61 -11.49
CA ARG A 115 -13.06 12.90 -12.05
C ARG A 115 -11.88 13.87 -12.22
N TYR A 116 -11.00 13.94 -11.23
CA TYR A 116 -9.80 14.78 -11.34
C TYR A 116 -8.90 14.34 -12.50
N LEU A 117 -8.60 13.05 -12.62
CA LEU A 117 -7.76 12.52 -13.69
C LEU A 117 -8.37 12.71 -15.08
N GLN A 118 -9.68 12.46 -15.20
CA GLN A 118 -10.44 12.72 -16.44
C GLN A 118 -10.35 14.19 -16.87
N ASN A 119 -10.50 15.13 -15.93
CA ASN A 119 -10.36 16.55 -16.22
C ASN A 119 -8.91 16.94 -16.55
N PHE A 120 -7.93 16.26 -15.93
CA PHE A 120 -6.51 16.55 -16.13
C PHE A 120 -6.01 16.08 -17.50
N PHE A 121 -6.43 14.90 -17.95
CA PHE A 121 -5.94 14.27 -19.19
C PHE A 121 -6.88 14.40 -20.40
N GLY A 122 -8.12 14.86 -20.20
CA GLY A 122 -9.16 14.88 -21.22
C GLY A 122 -10.03 13.61 -21.12
N LYS A 123 -11.34 13.80 -20.97
CA LYS A 123 -12.31 12.71 -20.80
C LYS A 123 -12.33 11.77 -22.00
N GLU A 124 -12.24 12.36 -23.18
CA GLU A 124 -12.19 11.72 -24.49
C GLU A 124 -10.94 10.83 -24.68
N HIS A 125 -9.91 11.02 -23.87
CA HIS A 125 -8.70 10.18 -23.90
C HIS A 125 -8.76 9.01 -22.91
N CYS A 126 -9.69 9.04 -21.97
CA CYS A 126 -9.80 8.05 -20.90
C CYS A 126 -10.53 6.80 -21.38
N ILE A 127 -9.97 5.62 -21.11
CA ILE A 127 -10.50 4.34 -21.58
C ILE A 127 -11.25 3.62 -20.46
N TYR A 128 -10.69 3.60 -19.25
CA TYR A 128 -11.27 2.86 -18.14
C TYR A 128 -10.87 3.46 -16.79
N ALA A 129 -11.70 3.22 -15.79
CA ALA A 129 -11.45 3.51 -14.39
C ALA A 129 -12.09 2.40 -13.56
N THR A 130 -11.37 1.30 -13.39
CA THR A 130 -11.88 0.06 -12.77
C THR A 130 -11.37 -0.05 -11.34
N VAL A 131 -12.29 -0.19 -10.40
CA VAL A 131 -11.99 -0.33 -8.96
C VAL A 131 -12.03 -1.80 -8.57
N HIS A 132 -10.93 -2.28 -7.98
CA HIS A 132 -10.83 -3.61 -7.40
C HIS A 132 -11.03 -3.55 -5.88
N ASN A 133 -12.02 -4.31 -5.40
CA ASN A 133 -12.35 -4.53 -3.99
C ASN A 133 -12.20 -6.01 -3.60
N ASP A 134 -11.65 -6.83 -4.47
CA ASP A 134 -11.43 -8.27 -4.33
C ASP A 134 -9.96 -8.63 -4.06
N GLU A 135 -9.09 -7.64 -3.91
CA GLU A 135 -7.69 -7.81 -3.50
C GLU A 135 -7.47 -7.30 -2.06
N HIS A 136 -6.21 -7.34 -1.59
CA HIS A 136 -5.86 -6.99 -0.21
C HIS A 136 -6.23 -5.55 0.20
N THR A 137 -6.11 -4.60 -0.73
CA THR A 137 -6.39 -3.17 -0.50
C THR A 137 -7.24 -2.64 -1.65
N PRO A 138 -8.35 -1.92 -1.39
CA PRO A 138 -9.11 -1.24 -2.44
C PRO A 138 -8.22 -0.33 -3.30
N HIS A 139 -8.27 -0.47 -4.61
CA HIS A 139 -7.50 0.36 -5.53
C HIS A 139 -8.20 0.52 -6.88
N MET A 140 -7.85 1.56 -7.61
CA MET A 140 -8.37 1.86 -8.93
C MET A 140 -7.26 1.80 -9.97
N HIS A 141 -7.52 1.10 -11.07
CA HIS A 141 -6.78 1.18 -12.32
C HIS A 141 -7.44 2.24 -13.21
N PHE A 142 -6.71 3.30 -13.53
CA PHE A 142 -7.19 4.39 -14.39
C PHE A 142 -6.35 4.48 -15.67
N GLY A 143 -6.93 4.09 -16.81
CA GLY A 143 -6.23 4.02 -18.09
C GLY A 143 -6.64 5.10 -19.07
N PHE A 144 -5.67 5.71 -19.76
CA PHE A 144 -5.92 6.69 -20.82
C PHE A 144 -4.86 6.64 -21.92
N VAL A 145 -5.21 7.12 -23.12
CA VAL A 145 -4.29 7.25 -24.25
C VAL A 145 -3.55 8.59 -24.15
N PRO A 146 -2.21 8.62 -24.17
CA PRO A 146 -1.44 9.84 -23.95
C PRO A 146 -1.32 10.69 -25.22
N LEU A 147 -2.44 11.29 -25.62
CA LEU A 147 -2.52 12.28 -26.70
C LEU A 147 -2.22 13.68 -26.16
N THR A 148 -1.42 14.45 -26.89
CA THR A 148 -1.12 15.85 -26.57
C THR A 148 -2.30 16.75 -26.93
N ALA A 149 -2.27 18.02 -26.51
CA ALA A 149 -3.27 19.01 -26.92
C ALA A 149 -3.37 19.17 -28.46
N GLY A 150 -2.28 18.91 -29.19
CA GLY A 150 -2.26 18.85 -30.65
C GLY A 150 -2.65 17.48 -31.23
N ASN A 151 -3.32 16.62 -30.44
CA ASN A 151 -3.77 15.28 -30.82
C ASN A 151 -2.65 14.32 -31.29
N ARG A 152 -1.39 14.52 -30.88
CA ARG A 152 -0.28 13.62 -31.21
C ARG A 152 -0.09 12.58 -30.12
N LEU A 153 0.26 11.35 -30.47
CA LEU A 153 0.61 10.33 -29.47
C LEU A 153 2.02 10.56 -28.90
N CYS A 154 2.11 11.10 -27.68
CA CYS A 154 3.40 11.41 -27.04
C CYS A 154 3.35 11.28 -25.51
N ALA A 155 3.49 10.05 -25.00
CA ALA A 155 3.55 9.79 -23.55
C ALA A 155 4.70 10.47 -22.81
N LYS A 156 5.76 10.90 -23.52
CA LYS A 156 6.86 11.66 -22.90
C LYS A 156 6.44 13.08 -22.54
N GLU A 157 5.57 13.67 -23.37
CA GLU A 157 5.07 15.04 -23.19
C GLU A 157 3.88 15.06 -22.22
N VAL A 158 2.97 14.09 -22.36
CA VAL A 158 1.75 14.02 -21.54
C VAL A 158 2.02 13.58 -20.09
N ILE A 159 2.98 12.67 -19.87
CA ILE A 159 3.42 12.26 -18.53
C ILE A 159 4.93 12.44 -18.43
N ASP A 160 5.35 13.65 -18.12
CA ASP A 160 6.71 13.98 -17.76
C ASP A 160 6.87 14.12 -16.23
N ARG A 161 8.10 14.44 -15.79
CA ARG A 161 8.39 14.62 -14.36
C ARG A 161 7.59 15.76 -13.73
N SER A 162 7.36 16.85 -14.46
CA SER A 162 6.64 18.01 -13.94
C SER A 162 5.17 17.69 -13.71
N VAL A 163 4.55 16.96 -14.64
CA VAL A 163 3.18 16.47 -14.54
C VAL A 163 3.02 15.53 -13.34
N LEU A 164 3.93 14.56 -13.18
CA LEU A 164 3.88 13.64 -12.04
C LEU A 164 4.00 14.36 -10.69
N LEU A 165 4.89 15.36 -10.59
CA LEU A 165 5.02 16.19 -9.38
C LEU A 165 3.76 17.02 -9.12
N ARG A 166 3.14 17.55 -10.17
CA ARG A 166 1.89 18.31 -10.08
C ARG A 166 0.75 17.43 -9.57
N LEU A 167 0.58 16.24 -10.13
CA LEU A 167 -0.44 15.28 -9.68
C LEU A 167 -0.26 14.91 -8.19
N GLN A 168 0.98 14.66 -7.77
CA GLN A 168 1.32 14.36 -6.37
C GLN A 168 1.07 15.54 -5.42
N ALA A 169 1.06 16.78 -5.92
CA ALA A 169 0.82 17.97 -5.12
C ALA A 169 -0.67 18.38 -5.09
N GLU A 170 -1.39 18.23 -6.21
CA GLU A 170 -2.77 18.70 -6.39
C GLU A 170 -3.80 17.65 -5.94
N MET A 171 -3.64 16.38 -6.33
CA MET A 171 -4.67 15.36 -6.07
C MET A 171 -4.94 15.15 -4.57
N PRO A 172 -3.93 15.05 -3.68
CA PRO A 172 -4.19 14.94 -2.24
C PRO A 172 -4.99 16.13 -1.69
N LYS A 173 -4.68 17.36 -2.12
CA LYS A 173 -5.38 18.57 -1.67
C LYS A 173 -6.84 18.58 -2.13
N ILE A 174 -7.10 18.13 -3.34
CA ILE A 174 -8.46 18.01 -3.87
C ILE A 174 -9.24 17.01 -3.04
N LEU A 175 -8.67 15.84 -2.76
CA LEU A 175 -9.32 14.80 -1.94
C LEU A 175 -9.52 15.26 -0.48
N GLN A 176 -8.56 16.00 0.10
CA GLN A 176 -8.72 16.66 1.41
C GLN A 176 -9.90 17.63 1.40
N GLY A 177 -10.02 18.47 0.36
CA GLY A 177 -11.15 19.38 0.19
C GLY A 177 -12.51 18.67 0.06
N LYS A 178 -12.52 17.36 -0.21
CA LYS A 178 -13.70 16.48 -0.24
C LYS A 178 -13.92 15.72 1.06
N GLY A 179 -13.17 16.06 2.12
CA GLY A 179 -13.31 15.49 3.46
C GLY A 179 -12.51 14.21 3.70
N PHE A 180 -11.62 13.80 2.78
CA PHE A 180 -10.79 12.62 2.98
C PHE A 180 -9.53 12.95 3.78
N GLN A 181 -9.27 12.18 4.84
CA GLN A 181 -8.06 12.31 5.68
C GLN A 181 -6.84 11.69 5.00
N ILE A 182 -6.45 12.29 3.87
CA ILE A 182 -5.36 11.82 3.01
C ILE A 182 -4.36 12.95 2.76
N GLU A 183 -3.08 12.65 2.63
CA GLU A 183 -2.02 13.61 2.36
C GLU A 183 -1.09 13.11 1.24
N ARG A 184 -0.21 14.00 0.79
CA ARG A 184 0.79 13.66 -0.22
C ARG A 184 1.81 12.65 0.32
N GLY A 185 2.45 11.90 -0.58
CA GLY A 185 3.69 11.21 -0.26
C GLY A 185 4.82 12.18 0.11
N GLU A 186 5.88 11.62 0.70
CA GLU A 186 7.09 12.37 1.09
C GLU A 186 7.72 13.08 -0.10
N GLY A 187 7.86 14.40 0.00
CA GLY A 187 8.54 15.20 -1.01
C GLY A 187 10.01 14.82 -1.12
N GLY A 188 10.49 14.55 -2.33
CA GLY A 188 11.88 14.13 -2.54
C GLY A 188 12.20 12.72 -2.05
N SER A 189 11.19 11.86 -1.86
CA SER A 189 11.39 10.47 -1.44
C SER A 189 12.41 9.74 -2.33
N ALA A 190 13.36 9.06 -1.71
CA ALA A 190 14.33 8.19 -2.37
C ALA A 190 13.80 6.76 -2.62
N ALA A 191 12.51 6.51 -2.31
CA ALA A 191 11.90 5.20 -2.50
C ALA A 191 11.90 4.79 -3.98
N VAL A 192 12.30 3.55 -4.24
CA VAL A 192 12.24 2.94 -5.58
C VAL A 192 11.00 2.07 -5.66
N HIS A 193 10.21 2.24 -6.71
CA HIS A 193 9.04 1.40 -6.95
C HIS A 193 9.46 -0.07 -7.05
N LYS A 194 8.74 -0.93 -6.33
CA LYS A 194 8.91 -2.38 -6.38
C LYS A 194 7.67 -2.98 -7.02
N SER A 195 7.87 -3.97 -7.90
CA SER A 195 6.76 -4.76 -8.41
C SER A 195 6.00 -5.41 -7.25
N VAL A 196 4.70 -5.66 -7.42
CA VAL A 196 3.86 -6.31 -6.39
C VAL A 196 4.50 -7.61 -5.88
N LYS A 197 5.03 -8.45 -6.79
CA LYS A 197 5.71 -9.70 -6.42
C LYS A 197 6.96 -9.46 -5.56
N THR A 198 7.79 -8.49 -5.92
CA THR A 198 9.00 -8.14 -5.17
C THR A 198 8.64 -7.58 -3.80
N TYR A 199 7.65 -6.68 -3.74
CA TYR A 199 7.18 -6.08 -2.49
C TYR A 199 6.68 -7.16 -1.50
N LYS A 200 5.88 -8.13 -1.98
CA LYS A 200 5.40 -9.25 -1.16
C LYS A 200 6.54 -10.11 -0.63
N ALA A 201 7.52 -10.44 -1.47
CA ALA A 201 8.67 -11.24 -1.06
C ALA A 201 9.52 -10.53 0.02
N ASP A 202 9.66 -9.20 -0.08
CA ASP A 202 10.37 -8.41 0.93
C ASP A 202 9.57 -8.33 2.24
N MET A 203 8.25 -8.12 2.17
CA MET A 203 7.36 -8.11 3.33
C MET A 203 7.40 -9.42 4.13
N GLU A 204 7.38 -10.57 3.45
CA GLU A 204 7.46 -11.88 4.13
C GLU A 204 8.83 -12.11 4.80
N LYS A 205 9.92 -11.63 4.19
CA LYS A 205 11.25 -11.66 4.81
C LYS A 205 11.30 -10.78 6.06
N GLU A 206 10.80 -9.55 5.98
CA GLU A 206 10.74 -8.61 7.10
C GLU A 206 9.87 -9.16 8.24
N LYS A 207 8.71 -9.71 7.92
CA LYS A 207 7.79 -10.35 8.89
C LYS A 207 8.46 -11.52 9.60
N THR A 208 9.19 -12.36 8.86
CA THR A 208 9.93 -13.50 9.43
C THR A 208 11.05 -13.01 10.36
N ALA A 209 11.82 -12.01 9.93
CA ALA A 209 12.88 -11.42 10.74
C ALA A 209 12.32 -10.78 12.02
N LEU A 210 11.22 -10.05 11.93
CA LEU A 210 10.56 -9.43 13.07
C LEU A 210 10.00 -10.48 14.04
N ALA A 211 9.42 -11.58 13.55
CA ALA A 211 8.95 -12.67 14.40
C ALA A 211 10.08 -13.30 15.23
N VAL A 212 11.26 -13.47 14.63
CA VAL A 212 12.47 -13.95 15.33
C VAL A 212 12.89 -12.96 16.42
N SER A 213 12.94 -11.65 16.11
CA SER A 213 13.28 -10.62 17.09
C SER A 213 12.28 -10.57 18.25
N ILE A 214 10.98 -10.61 17.96
CA ILE A 214 9.92 -10.65 18.98
C ILE A 214 10.06 -11.89 19.87
N GLN A 215 10.40 -13.04 19.30
CA GLN A 215 10.60 -14.26 20.07
C GLN A 215 11.80 -14.15 21.02
N LYS A 216 12.91 -13.55 20.55
CA LYS A 216 14.08 -13.28 21.37
C LYS A 216 13.77 -12.32 22.52
N GLU A 217 13.11 -11.19 22.23
CA GLU A 217 12.71 -10.23 23.25
C GLU A 217 11.74 -10.85 24.29
N LYS A 218 10.81 -11.71 23.85
CA LYS A 218 9.94 -12.46 24.78
C LYS A 218 10.71 -13.39 25.70
N GLN A 219 11.76 -14.05 25.19
CA GLN A 219 12.63 -14.91 26.01
C GLN A 219 13.41 -14.08 27.04
N GLU A 220 13.99 -12.96 26.62
CA GLU A 220 14.70 -12.03 27.51
C GLU A 220 13.77 -11.46 28.59
N LEU A 221 12.57 -11.01 28.21
CA LEU A 221 11.55 -10.54 29.16
C LEU A 221 11.14 -11.61 30.16
N SER A 222 11.01 -12.86 29.72
CA SER A 222 10.71 -14.00 30.60
C SER A 222 11.84 -14.26 31.60
N GLN A 223 13.10 -14.20 31.15
CA GLN A 223 14.26 -14.35 32.03
C GLN A 223 14.35 -13.21 33.05
N ILE A 224 14.11 -11.97 32.63
CA ILE A 224 14.06 -10.80 33.53
C ILE A 224 12.92 -10.94 34.54
N ALA A 225 11.74 -11.38 34.10
CA ALA A 225 10.60 -11.61 34.99
C ALA A 225 10.90 -12.69 36.04
N PHE A 226 11.57 -13.77 35.65
CA PHE A 226 12.01 -14.83 36.57
C PHE A 226 13.05 -14.31 37.57
N ALA A 227 14.10 -13.64 37.10
CA ALA A 227 15.12 -13.05 37.98
C ALA A 227 14.52 -12.05 38.97
N LYS A 228 13.56 -11.22 38.53
CA LYS A 228 12.85 -10.29 39.41
C LYS A 228 12.01 -11.00 40.47
N ALA A 229 11.36 -12.11 40.12
CA ALA A 229 10.63 -12.94 41.07
C ALA A 229 11.58 -13.59 42.08
N GLU A 230 12.75 -14.07 41.64
CA GLU A 230 13.78 -14.61 42.53
C GLU A 230 14.29 -13.55 43.52
N ILE A 231 14.63 -12.35 43.04
CA ILE A 231 15.07 -11.23 43.90
C ILE A 231 14.01 -10.89 44.93
N LYS A 232 12.74 -10.71 44.51
CA LYS A 232 11.64 -10.40 45.44
C LYS A 232 11.46 -11.48 46.49
N SER A 233 11.68 -12.75 46.13
CA SER A 233 11.60 -13.86 47.09
C SER A 233 12.73 -13.86 48.11
N VAL A 234 13.89 -13.24 47.80
CA VAL A 234 15.01 -13.07 48.74
C VAL A 234 14.76 -11.90 49.67
N GLU A 235 14.24 -10.78 49.16
CA GLU A 235 13.88 -9.60 49.98
C GLU A 235 12.81 -9.91 51.05
N GLN A 236 11.98 -10.92 50.82
CA GLN A 236 10.91 -11.31 51.73
C GLN A 236 11.31 -12.37 52.77
N ILE A 237 12.59 -12.79 52.81
CA ILE A 237 13.05 -13.80 53.77
C ILE A 237 12.95 -13.25 55.20
N PRO A 238 12.18 -13.90 56.10
CA PRO A 238 12.03 -13.43 57.47
C PRO A 238 13.30 -13.68 58.29
N THR A 239 13.75 -12.66 59.01
CA THR A 239 14.94 -12.72 59.87
C THR A 239 14.58 -12.53 61.35
N GLY A 240 15.21 -13.30 62.23
CA GLY A 240 15.12 -13.14 63.68
C GLY A 240 16.38 -12.52 64.29
N LYS A 241 16.34 -12.18 65.58
CA LYS A 241 17.53 -11.79 66.36
C LYS A 241 17.82 -12.83 67.44
N SER A 242 19.09 -13.21 67.57
CA SER A 242 19.58 -14.09 68.64
C SER A 242 19.51 -13.40 70.00
N MET A 243 19.14 -14.14 71.06
CA MET A 243 19.08 -13.63 72.44
C MET A 243 20.45 -13.37 73.08
N PHE A 244 21.54 -13.85 72.46
CA PHE A 244 22.91 -13.54 72.89
C PHE A 244 23.75 -13.05 71.72
N GLY A 245 24.34 -11.86 71.89
CA GLY A 245 25.34 -11.27 71.01
C GLY A 245 24.86 -10.95 69.60
N GLY A 246 23.97 -9.96 69.42
CA GLY A 246 23.77 -9.17 68.19
C GLY A 246 23.50 -9.86 66.83
N LYS A 247 23.50 -11.19 66.75
CA LYS A 247 23.44 -11.96 65.50
C LYS A 247 22.02 -12.03 64.95
N ILE A 248 21.90 -11.94 63.63
CA ILE A 248 20.66 -12.19 62.87
C ILE A 248 20.53 -13.70 62.61
N THR A 249 19.34 -14.26 62.76
CA THR A 249 19.02 -15.67 62.46
C THR A 249 18.11 -15.79 61.24
N VAL A 250 18.30 -16.83 60.42
CA VAL A 250 17.47 -17.12 59.24
C VAL A 250 17.21 -18.63 59.16
N ASN A 251 16.13 -19.06 58.51
CA ASN A 251 15.83 -20.49 58.34
C ASN A 251 16.91 -21.15 57.47
N GLU A 252 17.32 -22.38 57.82
CA GLU A 252 18.35 -23.12 57.08
C GLU A 252 18.01 -23.30 55.58
N LYS A 253 16.73 -23.49 55.23
CA LYS A 253 16.29 -23.58 53.82
C LYS A 253 16.49 -22.28 53.06
N ASP A 254 16.18 -21.15 53.69
CA ASP A 254 16.35 -19.82 53.10
C ASP A 254 17.83 -19.44 53.00
N TYR A 255 18.63 -19.80 54.01
CA TYR A 255 20.10 -19.67 53.97
C TYR A 255 20.72 -20.45 52.80
N LYS A 256 20.30 -21.71 52.60
CA LYS A 256 20.75 -22.54 51.47
C LYS A 256 20.33 -21.95 50.12
N LYS A 257 19.16 -21.32 50.04
CA LYS A 257 18.67 -20.65 48.82
C LYS A 257 19.48 -19.38 48.50
N VAL A 258 19.77 -18.53 49.48
CA VAL A 258 20.59 -17.32 49.26
C VAL A 258 22.03 -17.69 48.89
N THR A 259 22.62 -18.67 49.57
CA THR A 259 23.98 -19.13 49.27
C THR A 259 24.11 -19.84 47.92
N SER A 260 23.06 -20.50 47.43
CA SER A 260 23.08 -21.08 46.08
C SER A 260 22.95 -20.02 44.99
N LEU A 261 22.15 -18.98 45.21
CA LEU A 261 22.03 -17.83 44.29
C LEU A 261 23.31 -17.00 44.23
N ALA A 262 24.00 -16.81 45.36
CA ALA A 262 25.25 -16.03 45.44
C ALA A 262 26.49 -16.72 44.84
N LYS A 263 26.39 -18.01 44.47
CA LYS A 263 27.47 -18.78 43.85
C LYS A 263 27.42 -18.81 42.31
N LYS A 264 26.34 -18.30 41.71
CA LYS A 264 26.20 -18.10 40.26
C LYS A 264 26.70 -16.71 39.90
#